data_AF-A0A6U2ERP4-F1
#
_entry.id   AF-A0A6U2ERP4-F1
#
_cell.length_a   1.000
_cell.length_b   1.000
_cell.length_c   1.000
_cell.angle_alpha   90.00
_cell.angle_beta   90.00
_cell.angle_gamma   90.00
#
_symmetry.space_group_name_H-M   'P 1'
#
loop_
_entity.id
_entity.type
_entity.pdbx_description
1 polymer ?
#
loop_
_entity_poly.entity_id
_entity_poly.type
_entity_poly.pdbx_seq_one_letter_code
_entity_poly.pdbx_strand_id
1 'polypeptide(L)'
;MDSVLAKLSAMEGMAWDDLFGDDDEEEEEFTSPIDEVDELLYFAESFQALQQSLPADQQPLLASAMQADQQQQLQQLLAHVPQRANEIAQKKALEATAKANGSIPS
;
A
#
# COMPACT_ATOMS: atom_id res chain seq x y z
N MET A 1 -14.64 -4.56 49.99
CA MET A 1 -14.56 -5.40 48.77
C MET A 1 -15.87 -5.33 47.98
N ASP A 2 -16.98 -4.94 48.60
CA ASP A 2 -18.31 -4.85 47.99
C ASP A 2 -18.52 -3.73 46.96
N SER A 3 -17.79 -2.60 47.01
CA SER A 3 -18.00 -1.51 46.05
C SER A 3 -17.47 -1.81 44.64
N VAL A 4 -16.49 -2.72 44.53
CA VAL A 4 -15.96 -3.17 43.23
C VAL A 4 -16.94 -4.15 42.60
N LEU A 5 -17.54 -5.03 43.40
CA LEU A 5 -18.59 -5.95 42.94
C LEU A 5 -19.85 -5.19 42.51
N ALA A 6 -20.26 -4.16 43.27
CA ALA A 6 -21.38 -3.30 42.88
C ALA A 6 -21.11 -2.53 41.58
N LYS A 7 -19.86 -2.08 41.34
CA LYS A 7 -19.46 -1.42 40.09
C LYS A 7 -19.49 -2.38 38.89
N LEU A 8 -19.05 -3.62 39.09
CA LEU A 8 -19.10 -4.65 38.03
C LEU A 8 -20.53 -5.04 37.70
N SER A 9 -21.41 -5.19 38.68
CA SER A 9 -22.84 -5.49 38.46
C SER A 9 -23.60 -4.35 37.78
N ALA A 10 -23.18 -3.09 37.98
CA ALA A 10 -23.76 -1.95 37.26
C ALA A 10 -23.31 -1.88 35.79
N MET A 11 -22.17 -2.51 35.45
CA MET A 11 -21.59 -2.50 34.11
C MET A 11 -22.18 -3.61 33.22
N GLU A 12 -22.71 -4.68 33.83
CA GLU A 12 -23.37 -5.80 33.14
C GLU A 12 -24.79 -5.43 32.64
N GLY A 13 -25.34 -4.31 33.13
CA GLY A 13 -26.67 -3.80 32.75
C GLY A 13 -26.68 -2.79 31.60
N MET A 14 -25.52 -2.39 31.07
CA MET A 14 -25.47 -1.65 29.80
C MET A 14 -25.62 -2.67 28.67
N ALA A 15 -26.80 -2.70 28.07
CA ALA A 15 -27.04 -3.48 26.86
C ALA A 15 -25.98 -3.11 25.82
N TRP A 16 -25.26 -4.10 25.31
CA TRP A 16 -24.27 -3.95 24.26
C TRP A 16 -24.84 -3.30 22.97
N ASP A 17 -26.17 -3.29 22.81
CA ASP A 17 -26.90 -2.61 21.73
C ASP A 17 -26.74 -1.08 21.76
N ASP A 18 -26.46 -0.45 22.92
CA ASP A 18 -26.34 1.01 23.05
C ASP A 18 -24.87 1.50 22.90
N LEU A 19 -23.92 0.56 22.75
CA LEU A 19 -22.49 0.85 22.58
C LEU A 19 -22.03 0.73 21.11
N PHE A 20 -22.72 -0.09 20.33
CA PHE A 20 -22.59 -0.14 18.87
C PHE A 20 -23.79 0.56 18.27
N GLY A 21 -23.94 1.84 18.66
CA GLY A 21 -24.89 2.74 18.04
C GLY A 21 -24.88 2.53 16.54
N ASP A 22 -26.09 2.38 16.02
CA ASP A 22 -26.52 2.46 14.63
C ASP A 22 -26.10 3.83 14.07
N ASP A 23 -24.78 4.04 13.99
CA ASP A 23 -24.17 5.21 13.41
C ASP A 23 -23.96 4.82 11.95
N ASP A 24 -24.89 5.27 11.12
CA ASP A 24 -24.70 5.47 9.69
C ASP A 24 -23.58 6.53 9.46
N GLU A 25 -22.43 6.40 10.13
CA GLU A 25 -21.22 7.11 9.73
C GLU A 25 -20.84 6.51 8.40
N GLU A 26 -21.08 7.27 7.33
CA GLU A 26 -20.50 7.04 6.01
C GLU A 26 -19.03 6.63 6.24
N GLU A 27 -18.72 5.33 6.08
CA GLU A 27 -17.35 4.83 6.23
C GLU A 27 -16.49 5.66 5.29
N GLU A 28 -15.75 6.65 5.83
CA GLU A 28 -14.82 7.43 5.03
C GLU A 28 -13.90 6.40 4.36
N GLU A 29 -14.00 6.29 3.02
CA GLU A 29 -13.26 5.31 2.25
C GLU A 29 -11.76 5.56 2.49
N PHE A 30 -11.20 4.80 3.44
CA PHE A 30 -9.82 4.98 3.86
C PHE A 30 -8.93 4.60 2.68
N THR A 31 -8.45 5.62 1.96
CA THR A 31 -7.46 5.43 0.90
C THR A 31 -6.11 5.30 1.57
N SER A 32 -5.49 4.13 1.46
CA SER A 32 -4.16 3.91 1.99
C SER A 32 -3.14 4.68 1.16
N PRO A 33 -2.11 5.29 1.78
CA PRO A 33 -1.02 5.93 1.03
C PRO A 33 -0.29 5.01 0.04
N ILE A 34 -0.45 3.69 0.17
CA ILE A 34 0.14 2.70 -0.74
C ILE A 34 -0.73 2.37 -1.95
N ASP A 35 -2.03 2.71 -1.92
CA ASP A 35 -2.96 2.37 -3.02
C ASP A 35 -2.61 3.13 -4.31
N GLU A 36 -1.93 4.28 -4.18
CA GLU A 36 -1.44 5.08 -5.31
C GLU A 36 -0.04 4.64 -5.81
N VAL A 37 0.60 3.69 -5.11
CA VAL A 37 1.97 3.26 -5.40
C VAL A 37 1.94 2.05 -6.33
N ASP A 38 2.66 2.14 -7.45
CA ASP A 38 2.85 0.98 -8.31
C ASP A 38 3.92 0.06 -7.74
N GLU A 39 3.51 -1.18 -7.42
CA GLU A 39 4.35 -2.18 -6.78
C GLU A 39 5.62 -2.49 -7.59
N LEU A 40 5.53 -2.53 -8.92
CA LEU A 40 6.66 -2.85 -9.79
C LEU A 40 7.68 -1.71 -9.79
N LEU A 41 7.20 -0.46 -9.92
CA LEU A 41 8.07 0.71 -9.84
C LEU A 41 8.72 0.81 -8.46
N TYR A 42 7.94 0.63 -7.39
CA TYR A 42 8.44 0.69 -6.02
C TYR A 42 9.51 -0.38 -5.76
N PHE A 43 9.28 -1.61 -6.22
CA PHE A 43 10.27 -2.68 -6.13
C PHE A 43 11.56 -2.33 -6.90
N ALA A 44 11.44 -1.87 -8.14
CA ALA A 44 12.60 -1.53 -8.97
C ALA A 44 13.44 -0.40 -8.36
N GLU A 45 12.79 0.66 -7.87
CA GLU A 45 13.45 1.77 -7.19
C GLU A 45 14.13 1.31 -5.90
N SER A 46 13.43 0.51 -5.09
CA SER A 46 13.98 -0.05 -3.85
C SER A 46 15.18 -0.94 -4.10
N PHE A 47 15.11 -1.79 -5.14
CA PHE A 47 16.20 -2.67 -5.53
C PHE A 47 17.42 -1.88 -6.04
N GLN A 48 17.19 -0.84 -6.85
CA GLN A 48 18.25 0.04 -7.33
C GLN A 48 18.89 0.84 -6.19
N ALA A 49 18.09 1.39 -5.27
CA ALA A 49 18.57 2.10 -4.09
C ALA A 49 19.41 1.17 -3.19
N LEU A 50 18.96 -0.08 -3.02
CA LEU A 50 19.72 -1.10 -2.29
C LEU A 50 21.06 -1.38 -2.96
N GLN A 51 21.10 -1.58 -4.29
CA GLN A 51 22.36 -1.74 -5.02
C GLN A 51 23.28 -0.53 -4.85
N GLN A 52 22.75 0.70 -4.96
CA GLN A 52 23.54 1.92 -4.82
C GLN A 52 24.02 2.18 -3.39
N SER A 53 23.33 1.62 -2.39
CA SER A 53 23.77 1.68 -0.98
C SER A 53 25.01 0.81 -0.72
N LEU A 54 25.29 -0.16 -1.59
CA LEU A 54 26.46 -1.02 -1.48
C LEU A 54 27.67 -0.40 -2.20
N PRO A 55 28.89 -0.64 -1.68
CA PRO A 55 30.12 -0.39 -2.40
C PRO A 55 30.12 -1.03 -3.80
N ALA A 56 30.75 -0.39 -4.80
CA ALA A 56 30.70 -0.83 -6.19
C ALA A 56 31.19 -2.27 -6.41
N ASP A 57 32.14 -2.72 -5.59
CA ASP A 57 32.66 -4.09 -5.55
C ASP A 57 31.66 -5.12 -4.98
N GLN A 58 30.66 -4.65 -4.23
CA GLN A 58 29.64 -5.47 -3.56
C GLN A 58 28.28 -5.46 -4.27
N GLN A 59 28.04 -4.54 -5.19
CA GLN A 59 26.85 -4.53 -6.06
C GLN A 59 26.56 -5.89 -6.74
N PRO A 60 27.55 -6.61 -7.31
CA PRO A 60 27.29 -7.92 -7.91
C PRO A 60 26.96 -9.02 -6.89
N LEU A 61 27.17 -8.81 -5.58
CA LEU A 61 26.83 -9.79 -4.55
C LEU A 61 25.32 -10.00 -4.41
N LEU A 62 24.53 -8.94 -4.61
CA LEU A 62 23.07 -9.06 -4.64
C LEU A 62 22.61 -9.97 -5.78
N ALA A 63 23.23 -9.80 -6.95
CA ALA A 63 22.94 -10.64 -8.10
C ALA A 63 23.39 -12.08 -7.87
N SER A 64 24.62 -12.29 -7.39
CA SER A 64 25.20 -13.63 -7.22
C SER A 64 24.63 -14.42 -6.02
N ALA A 65 23.96 -13.76 -5.07
CA ALA A 65 23.22 -14.44 -4.01
C ALA A 65 21.90 -15.07 -4.47
N MET A 66 21.39 -14.69 -5.65
CA MET A 66 20.18 -15.26 -6.24
C MET A 66 20.48 -16.48 -7.11
N GLN A 67 19.54 -17.42 -7.17
CA GLN A 67 19.60 -18.54 -8.12
C GLN A 67 19.44 -18.01 -9.57
N ALA A 68 19.94 -18.77 -10.55
CA ALA A 68 19.99 -18.32 -11.95
C ALA A 68 18.61 -18.01 -12.55
N ASP A 69 17.59 -18.77 -12.15
CA ASP A 69 16.19 -18.56 -12.52
C ASP A 69 15.63 -17.27 -11.92
N GLN A 70 15.96 -16.96 -10.66
CA GLN A 70 15.57 -15.73 -9.98
C GLN A 70 16.24 -14.50 -10.60
N GLN A 71 17.51 -14.63 -11.01
CA GLN A 71 18.22 -13.57 -11.74
C GLN A 71 17.55 -13.27 -13.08
N GLN A 72 17.11 -14.31 -13.82
CA GLN A 72 16.36 -14.12 -15.06
C GLN A 72 15.01 -13.44 -14.81
N GLN A 73 14.27 -13.88 -13.80
CA GLN A 73 12.99 -13.26 -13.44
C GLN A 73 13.16 -11.80 -13.06
N LEU A 74 14.19 -11.46 -12.28
CA LEU A 74 14.52 -10.09 -11.94
C LEU A 74 14.83 -9.26 -13.19
N GLN A 75 15.66 -9.78 -14.10
CA GLN A 75 15.98 -9.06 -15.34
C GLN A 75 14.75 -8.82 -16.20
N GLN A 76 13.83 -9.80 -16.28
CA GLN A 76 12.56 -9.63 -16.98
C GLN A 76 11.69 -8.56 -16.32
N LEU A 77 11.53 -8.61 -14.99
CA LEU A 77 10.80 -7.60 -14.21
C LEU A 77 11.36 -6.19 -14.45
N LEU A 78 12.68 -6.02 -14.32
CA LEU A 78 13.35 -4.73 -14.53
C LEU A 78 13.22 -4.25 -15.98
N ALA A 79 13.18 -5.16 -16.96
CA ALA A 79 12.96 -4.79 -18.36
C ALA A 79 11.55 -4.23 -18.62
N HIS A 80 10.55 -4.58 -17.81
CA HIS A 80 9.19 -4.05 -17.91
C HIS A 80 8.98 -2.68 -17.25
N VAL A 81 9.90 -2.25 -16.37
CA VAL A 81 9.81 -0.99 -15.62
C VAL A 81 9.62 0.24 -16.52
N PRO A 82 10.38 0.44 -17.62
CA PRO A 82 10.20 1.62 -18.46
C PRO A 82 8.83 1.68 -19.14
N GLN A 83 8.29 0.52 -19.54
CA GLN A 83 6.95 0.44 -20.12
C GLN A 83 5.91 0.82 -19.06
N ARG A 84 6.01 0.24 -17.86
CA ARG A 84 5.07 0.50 -16.77
C ARG A 84 5.05 1.96 -16.33
N ALA A 85 6.23 2.59 -16.24
CA ALA A 85 6.35 4.02 -15.93
C ALA A 85 5.59 4.89 -16.94
N ASN A 86 5.69 4.58 -18.24
CA ASN A 86 4.95 5.28 -19.28
C ASN A 86 3.43 5.07 -19.19
N GLU A 87 2.98 3.85 -18.90
CA GLU A 87 1.56 3.54 -18.72
C GLU A 87 0.95 4.33 -17.55
N ILE A 88 1.67 4.43 -16.42
CA ILE A 88 1.23 5.19 -15.25
C ILE A 88 1.20 6.68 -15.55
N ALA A 89 2.23 7.22 -16.23
CA ALA A 89 2.24 8.62 -16.62
C ALA A 89 1.04 8.97 -17.53
N GLN A 90 0.70 8.08 -18.46
CA GLN A 90 -0.49 8.22 -19.32
C GLN A 90 -1.78 8.13 -18.51
N LYS A 91 -1.94 7.16 -17.62
CA LYS A 91 -3.11 7.04 -16.75
C LYS A 91 -3.31 8.27 -15.88
N LYS A 92 -2.25 8.76 -15.22
CA LYS A 92 -2.29 10.00 -14.41
C LYS A 92 -2.68 11.22 -15.25
N ALA A 93 -2.17 11.32 -16.48
CA ALA A 93 -2.57 12.40 -17.39
C ALA A 93 -4.05 12.30 -17.79
N LEU A 94 -4.55 11.10 -18.08
CA LEU A 94 -5.95 10.86 -18.43
C LEU A 94 -6.88 11.12 -17.24
N GLU A 95 -6.54 10.66 -16.04
CA GLU A 95 -7.29 10.92 -14.80
C GLU A 95 -7.31 12.41 -14.44
N ALA A 96 -6.20 13.13 -14.63
CA ALA A 96 -6.17 14.58 -14.45
C ALA A 96 -7.11 15.29 -15.44
N THR A 97 -7.15 14.85 -16.70
CA THR A 97 -8.08 15.41 -17.70
C THR A 97 -9.55 15.03 -17.44
N ALA A 98 -9.80 13.83 -16.90
CA ALA A 98 -11.15 13.36 -16.54
C ALA A 98 -11.69 14.09 -15.29
N LYS A 99 -10.85 14.27 -14.27
CA LYS A 99 -11.13 15.09 -13.08
C LYS A 99 -11.37 16.57 -13.46
N ALA A 100 -10.63 17.11 -14.43
CA ALA A 100 -10.82 18.47 -14.92
C ALA A 100 -12.10 18.67 -15.76
N ASN A 101 -12.59 17.62 -16.42
CA ASN A 101 -13.80 17.66 -17.25
C ASN A 101 -15.09 17.24 -16.53
N GLY A 102 -15.03 16.96 -15.21
CA GLY A 102 -16.22 16.71 -14.38
C GLY A 102 -16.96 15.40 -14.66
N SER A 103 -16.36 14.44 -15.37
CA SER A 103 -17.00 13.17 -15.73
C SER A 103 -16.64 12.03 -14.77
N ILE A 104 -16.79 12.25 -13.46
CA ILE A 104 -16.81 11.16 -12.48
C ILE A 104 -18.28 10.96 -12.08
N PRO A 105 -18.93 9.83 -12.42
CA PRO A 105 -20.21 9.51 -11.82
C PRO A 105 -19.98 9.26 -10.33
N SER A 106 -20.77 9.96 -9.52
CA SER A 106 -20.92 9.73 -8.08
C SER A 106 -21.19 8.27 -7.75
#